data_AF-A0A3G6MME8-F1
#
_entry.id   AF-A0A3G6MME8-F1
#
_cell.length_a   1.000
_cell.length_b   1.000
_cell.length_c   1.000
_cell.angle_alpha   90.00
_cell.angle_beta   90.00
_cell.angle_gamma   90.00
#
_symmetry.space_group_name_H-M   'P 1'
#
loop_
_entity.id
_entity.type
_entity.pdbx_description
1 polymer ?
#
loop_
_entity_poly.entity_id
_entity_poly.type
_entity_poly.pdbx_seq_one_letter_code
_entity_poly.pdbx_strand_id
1 'polypeptide(L)'
;MRFCFKICILFALVTNSISLKAQNCRCADNFNFVVDRIKKNYPGYHDKVNTNNKIKFDKFTDSLLKKAFLAKPYQCAPILRSWLSFFKDNHIGISYNDGKYTDSEIRNYYDAEEKTTWSEPLFISYLKGHESLDSLEGIWNNYAGTYQIGIVKDKASKNDFIGFIIKPDGIRWSKQQVKLRIEKKGSMYSLKYFRASDHSINPLSFSKIKDTLSFGTGLSAKWYKNDVTITQVTASQNKESAPQFTALDDKTCLFTMPSFASLDYVSAMNDLLKENSDRLQRCEHLIIDLRNNSGGSVLVYKKLLPYIYTNPILTEGANVLATQDNIQDYYSQIPNNIPDSMKRIFEKNLNTLKLHVGTLYPLYPIDTITLPKVFNNPKSVSLIVNRNTSSAAELFIMEAKQSSKVKVYGTNSSGTIDYLEVVKANIPCGFYNLNYPAARSLRLPDHPMDNIGIKPDILIPQQTGDWIEFVKTYKDK
;
A
#
# COMPACT_ATOMS: atom_id res chain seq x y z
N MET A 1 -9.41 83.79 -25.02
CA MET A 1 -9.63 82.59 -25.86
C MET A 1 -8.55 81.57 -25.49
N ARG A 2 -8.83 80.68 -24.52
CA ARG A 2 -7.89 79.67 -24.00
C ARG A 2 -8.25 78.32 -24.63
N PHE A 3 -7.38 77.80 -25.50
CA PHE A 3 -7.53 76.46 -26.07
C PHE A 3 -6.99 75.42 -25.08
N CYS A 4 -7.87 74.51 -24.65
CA CYS A 4 -7.56 73.40 -23.76
C CYS A 4 -7.44 72.13 -24.61
N PHE A 5 -6.21 71.66 -24.84
CA PHE A 5 -5.96 70.39 -25.53
C PHE A 5 -6.16 69.23 -24.54
N LYS A 6 -7.21 68.43 -24.74
CA LYS A 6 -7.43 67.16 -24.02
C LYS A 6 -6.52 66.09 -24.60
N ILE A 7 -5.56 65.63 -23.82
CA ILE A 7 -4.73 64.45 -24.10
C ILE A 7 -5.56 63.19 -23.75
N CYS A 8 -5.89 62.39 -24.75
CA CYS A 8 -6.49 61.05 -24.57
C CYS A 8 -5.36 60.02 -24.42
N ILE A 9 -5.11 59.54 -23.20
CA ILE A 9 -4.20 58.43 -22.94
C ILE A 9 -4.96 57.13 -23.15
N LEU A 10 -4.63 56.42 -24.23
CA LEU A 10 -5.14 55.08 -24.54
C LEU A 10 -4.37 54.05 -23.70
N PHE A 11 -4.98 53.56 -22.62
CA PHE A 11 -4.43 52.45 -21.82
C PHE A 11 -4.62 51.13 -22.59
N ALA A 12 -3.58 50.68 -23.29
CA ALA A 12 -3.54 49.34 -23.86
C ALA A 12 -3.33 48.30 -22.74
N LEU A 13 -4.42 47.65 -22.31
CA LEU A 13 -4.40 46.50 -21.42
C LEU A 13 -3.75 45.31 -22.16
N VAL A 14 -2.45 45.11 -21.95
CA VAL A 14 -1.75 43.88 -22.32
C VAL A 14 -2.18 42.79 -21.35
N THR A 15 -3.21 42.03 -21.72
CA THR A 15 -3.61 40.83 -21.00
C THR A 15 -2.57 39.74 -21.24
N ASN A 16 -1.57 39.67 -20.37
CA ASN A 16 -0.71 38.49 -20.23
C ASN A 16 -1.60 37.29 -19.91
N SER A 17 -1.93 36.53 -20.95
CA SER A 17 -2.62 35.26 -20.84
C SER A 17 -1.63 34.27 -20.22
N ILE A 18 -1.58 34.25 -18.88
CA ILE A 18 -0.92 33.17 -18.15
C ILE A 18 -1.71 31.91 -18.52
N SER A 19 -1.20 31.14 -19.47
CA SER A 19 -1.67 29.79 -19.72
C SER A 19 -1.42 29.01 -18.44
N LEU A 20 -2.45 28.91 -17.60
CA LEU A 20 -2.59 27.81 -16.65
C LEU A 20 -2.35 26.55 -17.47
N LYS A 21 -1.17 25.94 -17.35
CA LYS A 21 -0.90 24.66 -18.00
C LYS A 21 -1.93 23.68 -17.45
N ALA A 22 -2.97 23.40 -18.23
CA ALA A 22 -3.88 22.31 -17.95
C ALA A 22 -3.03 21.05 -17.73
N GLN A 23 -3.23 20.37 -16.61
CA GLN A 23 -2.48 19.15 -16.28
C GLN A 23 -2.69 18.14 -17.42
N ASN A 24 -1.60 17.57 -17.95
CA ASN A 24 -1.71 16.58 -19.02
C ASN A 24 -2.21 15.25 -18.44
N CYS A 25 -3.52 15.09 -18.43
CA CYS A 25 -4.18 13.89 -17.95
C CYS A 25 -4.59 12.91 -19.06
N ARG A 26 -4.02 13.04 -20.26
CA ARG A 26 -4.21 12.03 -21.32
C ARG A 26 -3.57 10.71 -20.88
N CYS A 27 -4.36 9.64 -20.83
CA CYS A 27 -3.85 8.39 -20.25
C CYS A 27 -2.66 7.80 -21.02
N ALA A 28 -2.64 7.91 -22.36
CA ALA A 28 -1.51 7.47 -23.17
C ALA A 28 -0.15 8.12 -22.77
N ASP A 29 -0.13 9.41 -22.41
CA ASP A 29 1.10 10.09 -22.00
C ASP A 29 1.56 9.60 -20.62
N ASN A 30 0.62 9.43 -19.71
CA ASN A 30 0.89 8.89 -18.39
C ASN A 30 1.37 7.42 -18.48
N PHE A 31 0.82 6.64 -19.42
CA PHE A 31 1.25 5.27 -19.70
C PHE A 31 2.67 5.22 -20.23
N ASN A 32 2.99 5.99 -21.28
CA ASN A 32 4.33 6.04 -21.84
C ASN A 32 5.36 6.49 -20.80
N PHE A 33 5.03 7.52 -20.00
CA PHE A 33 5.88 7.95 -18.90
C PHE A 33 6.18 6.80 -17.92
N VAL A 34 5.17 6.06 -17.47
CA VAL A 34 5.36 4.92 -16.56
C VAL A 34 6.20 3.81 -17.19
N VAL A 35 5.94 3.49 -18.46
CA VAL A 35 6.71 2.49 -19.21
C VAL A 35 8.19 2.87 -19.28
N ASP A 36 8.48 4.09 -19.69
CA ASP A 36 9.85 4.58 -19.84
C ASP A 36 10.56 4.70 -18.48
N ARG A 37 9.85 5.18 -17.46
CA ARG A 37 10.39 5.30 -16.09
C ARG A 37 10.81 3.94 -15.56
N ILE A 38 9.96 2.92 -15.66
CA ILE A 38 10.27 1.57 -15.16
C ILE A 38 11.40 0.93 -15.96
N LYS A 39 11.33 0.97 -17.31
CA LYS A 39 12.39 0.39 -18.17
C LYS A 39 13.77 0.97 -17.85
N LYS A 40 13.85 2.26 -17.56
CA LYS A 40 15.10 2.96 -17.29
C LYS A 40 15.60 2.80 -15.86
N ASN A 41 14.69 2.79 -14.87
CA ASN A 41 15.04 3.07 -13.48
C ASN A 41 14.78 1.93 -12.48
N TYR A 42 14.03 0.90 -12.86
CA TYR A 42 13.79 -0.27 -12.01
C TYR A 42 14.86 -1.35 -12.27
N PRO A 43 15.74 -1.68 -11.29
CA PRO A 43 16.79 -2.67 -11.49
C PRO A 43 16.26 -4.08 -11.76
N GLY A 44 15.03 -4.41 -11.37
CA GLY A 44 14.41 -5.70 -11.68
C GLY A 44 13.82 -5.81 -13.08
N TYR A 45 13.87 -4.74 -13.90
CA TYR A 45 13.35 -4.79 -15.26
C TYR A 45 14.02 -5.90 -16.09
N HIS A 46 15.35 -5.97 -16.05
CA HIS A 46 16.12 -6.96 -16.82
C HIS A 46 16.01 -8.39 -16.27
N ASP A 47 15.77 -8.55 -14.97
CA ASP A 47 15.52 -9.87 -14.38
C ASP A 47 14.17 -10.43 -14.83
N LYS A 48 13.16 -9.55 -14.91
CA LYS A 48 11.76 -9.93 -15.14
C LYS A 48 11.34 -9.87 -16.60
N VAL A 49 12.05 -9.10 -17.43
CA VAL A 49 11.87 -9.03 -18.89
C VAL A 49 13.14 -9.55 -19.57
N ASN A 50 13.06 -10.78 -20.07
CA ASN A 50 14.19 -11.49 -20.66
C ASN A 50 13.81 -12.06 -22.04
N THR A 51 14.79 -12.67 -22.72
CA THR A 51 14.63 -13.21 -24.07
C THR A 51 13.44 -14.17 -24.20
N ASN A 52 13.11 -14.92 -23.15
CA ASN A 52 12.02 -15.91 -23.19
C ASN A 52 10.63 -15.28 -23.15
N ASN A 53 10.48 -14.06 -22.62
CA ASN A 53 9.18 -13.42 -22.45
C ASN A 53 9.02 -12.07 -23.16
N LYS A 54 10.09 -11.52 -23.74
CA LYS A 54 10.11 -10.18 -24.37
C LYS A 54 8.99 -9.95 -25.39
N ILE A 55 8.78 -10.90 -26.30
CA ILE A 55 7.71 -10.79 -27.32
C ILE A 55 6.33 -10.70 -26.68
N LYS A 56 6.07 -11.49 -25.64
CA LYS A 56 4.80 -11.47 -24.91
C LYS A 56 4.64 -10.15 -24.12
N PHE A 57 5.71 -9.69 -23.50
CA PHE A 57 5.76 -8.42 -22.78
C PHE A 57 5.48 -7.22 -23.70
N ASP A 58 6.07 -7.19 -24.90
CA ASP A 58 5.85 -6.11 -25.88
C ASP A 58 4.40 -6.10 -26.37
N LYS A 59 3.86 -7.25 -26.77
CA LYS A 59 2.43 -7.35 -27.17
C LYS A 59 1.48 -6.93 -26.05
N PHE A 60 1.81 -7.26 -24.79
CA PHE A 60 1.04 -6.84 -23.63
C PHE A 60 1.09 -5.32 -23.44
N THR A 61 2.28 -4.73 -23.55
CA THR A 61 2.51 -3.28 -23.47
C THR A 61 1.73 -2.54 -24.56
N ASP A 62 1.81 -2.99 -25.82
CA ASP A 62 1.10 -2.39 -26.95
C ASP A 62 -0.42 -2.46 -26.79
N SER A 63 -0.94 -3.59 -26.29
CA SER A 63 -2.36 -3.78 -26.02
C SER A 63 -2.88 -2.77 -24.97
N LEU A 64 -2.12 -2.55 -23.91
CA LEU A 64 -2.49 -1.58 -22.88
C LEU A 64 -2.31 -0.12 -23.33
N LEU A 65 -1.30 0.17 -24.16
CA LEU A 65 -1.16 1.49 -24.77
C LEU A 65 -2.36 1.83 -25.67
N LYS A 66 -2.84 0.89 -26.48
CA LYS A 66 -4.08 1.05 -27.28
C LYS A 66 -5.30 1.37 -26.40
N LYS A 67 -5.43 0.71 -25.24
CA LYS A 67 -6.48 1.04 -24.25
C LYS A 67 -6.28 2.42 -23.65
N ALA A 68 -5.03 2.81 -23.34
CA ALA A 68 -4.69 4.11 -22.78
C ALA A 68 -5.01 5.28 -23.74
N PHE A 69 -4.94 5.07 -25.06
CA PHE A 69 -5.35 6.07 -26.05
C PHE A 69 -6.84 6.40 -26.02
N LEU A 70 -7.69 5.42 -25.66
CA LEU A 70 -9.15 5.57 -25.64
C LEU A 70 -9.69 5.89 -24.24
N ALA A 71 -8.87 5.72 -23.21
CA ALA A 71 -9.26 5.89 -21.82
C ALA A 71 -9.40 7.37 -21.44
N LYS A 72 -10.48 7.66 -20.71
CA LYS A 72 -10.62 8.93 -19.99
C LYS A 72 -9.61 9.00 -18.84
N PRO A 73 -9.24 10.21 -18.35
CA PRO A 73 -8.27 10.39 -17.27
C PRO A 73 -8.46 9.45 -16.06
N TYR A 74 -9.67 9.39 -15.52
CA TYR A 74 -10.00 8.56 -14.35
C TYR A 74 -9.87 7.06 -14.58
N GLN A 75 -9.89 6.61 -15.84
CA GLN A 75 -9.72 5.20 -16.21
C GLN A 75 -8.24 4.78 -16.31
N CYS A 76 -7.31 5.73 -16.12
CA CYS A 76 -5.90 5.48 -16.41
C CYS A 76 -5.20 4.60 -15.36
N ALA A 77 -5.39 4.88 -14.06
CA ALA A 77 -4.77 4.11 -12.98
C ALA A 77 -4.97 2.58 -13.10
N PRO A 78 -6.17 2.06 -13.41
CA PRO A 78 -6.36 0.62 -13.67
C PRO A 78 -5.48 0.07 -14.80
N ILE A 79 -5.27 0.84 -15.88
CA ILE A 79 -4.43 0.43 -17.02
C ILE A 79 -2.95 0.40 -16.61
N LEU A 80 -2.50 1.44 -15.89
CA LEU A 80 -1.14 1.52 -15.36
C LEU A 80 -0.85 0.35 -14.41
N ARG A 81 -1.75 0.07 -13.46
CA ARG A 81 -1.61 -1.08 -12.54
C ARG A 81 -1.61 -2.42 -13.26
N SER A 82 -2.44 -2.57 -14.29
CA SER A 82 -2.44 -3.78 -15.10
C SER A 82 -1.06 -4.02 -15.71
N TRP A 83 -0.44 -2.98 -16.28
CA TRP A 83 0.89 -3.09 -16.86
C TRP A 83 1.96 -3.42 -15.81
N LEU A 84 1.96 -2.70 -14.68
CA LEU A 84 2.91 -2.89 -13.59
C LEU A 84 2.79 -4.28 -12.92
N SER A 85 1.61 -4.91 -12.94
CA SER A 85 1.43 -6.25 -12.35
C SER A 85 2.25 -7.35 -13.04
N PHE A 86 2.77 -7.09 -14.26
CA PHE A 86 3.70 -7.99 -14.94
C PHE A 86 4.94 -8.31 -14.09
N PHE A 87 5.44 -7.32 -13.34
CA PHE A 87 6.66 -7.46 -12.55
C PHE A 87 6.45 -8.23 -11.24
N LYS A 88 5.21 -8.44 -10.77
CA LYS A 88 4.94 -9.16 -9.50
C LYS A 88 5.86 -8.70 -8.35
N ASP A 89 6.07 -7.39 -8.27
CA ASP A 89 6.91 -6.74 -7.26
C ASP A 89 5.99 -5.91 -6.37
N ASN A 90 5.95 -6.22 -5.08
CA ASN A 90 5.05 -5.55 -4.14
C ASN A 90 5.47 -4.10 -3.82
N HIS A 91 6.68 -3.67 -4.21
CA HIS A 91 7.11 -2.27 -4.14
C HIS A 91 6.77 -1.48 -5.41
N ILE A 92 6.27 -2.12 -6.47
CA ILE A 92 5.84 -1.43 -7.69
C ILE A 92 4.33 -1.17 -7.65
N GLY A 93 3.92 0.08 -7.83
CA GLY A 93 2.49 0.39 -7.90
C GLY A 93 2.15 1.85 -8.14
N ILE A 94 0.85 2.12 -8.18
CA ILE A 94 0.30 3.48 -8.31
C ILE A 94 -0.35 3.89 -7.00
N SER A 95 0.16 4.96 -6.38
CA SER A 95 -0.44 5.61 -5.21
C SER A 95 -1.13 6.91 -5.60
N TYR A 96 -2.13 7.33 -4.84
CA TYR A 96 -2.75 8.65 -5.03
C TYR A 96 -1.81 9.77 -4.63
N ASN A 97 -1.93 10.89 -5.32
CA ASN A 97 -1.29 12.16 -4.99
C ASN A 97 -2.34 13.29 -4.99
N ASP A 98 -3.54 12.97 -4.54
CA ASP A 98 -4.70 13.87 -4.62
C ASP A 98 -4.85 14.80 -3.40
N GLY A 99 -3.99 14.67 -2.37
CA GLY A 99 -4.07 15.49 -1.15
C GLY A 99 -3.82 17.00 -1.34
N LYS A 100 -3.27 17.40 -2.49
CA LYS A 100 -3.09 18.82 -2.86
C LYS A 100 -4.28 19.40 -3.64
N TYR A 101 -5.24 18.57 -4.01
CA TYR A 101 -6.42 18.97 -4.76
C TYR A 101 -7.58 19.20 -3.80
N THR A 102 -8.44 20.15 -4.13
CA THR A 102 -9.69 20.38 -3.40
C THR A 102 -10.66 19.21 -3.59
N ASP A 103 -11.57 19.02 -2.63
CA ASP A 103 -12.65 18.03 -2.74
C ASP A 103 -13.44 18.17 -4.06
N SER A 104 -13.65 19.40 -4.54
CA SER A 104 -14.35 19.66 -5.79
C SER A 104 -13.54 19.18 -7.01
N GLU A 105 -12.24 19.44 -7.05
CA GLU A 105 -11.37 18.97 -8.13
C GLU A 105 -11.33 17.44 -8.17
N ILE A 106 -11.25 16.78 -7.01
CA ILE A 106 -11.26 15.31 -6.94
C ILE A 106 -12.61 14.75 -7.40
N ARG A 107 -13.73 15.36 -6.99
CA ARG A 107 -15.06 14.94 -7.47
C ARG A 107 -15.19 15.12 -8.97
N ASN A 108 -14.75 16.27 -9.50
CA ASN A 108 -14.79 16.57 -10.93
C ASN A 108 -13.97 15.58 -11.76
N TYR A 109 -12.83 15.12 -11.23
CA TYR A 109 -11.99 14.12 -11.88
C TYR A 109 -12.74 12.81 -12.17
N TYR A 110 -13.60 12.37 -11.25
CA TYR A 110 -14.42 11.16 -11.39
C TYR A 110 -15.86 11.44 -11.88
N ASP A 111 -16.24 12.68 -12.19
CA ASP A 111 -17.65 13.03 -12.41
C ASP A 111 -18.25 12.39 -13.68
N ALA A 112 -17.40 12.17 -14.69
CA ALA A 112 -17.75 11.55 -15.97
C ALA A 112 -17.89 10.02 -15.91
N GLU A 113 -17.79 9.43 -14.71
CA GLU A 113 -18.09 8.02 -14.46
C GLU A 113 -19.57 7.69 -14.68
N GLU A 114 -19.82 6.40 -14.91
CA GLU A 114 -21.16 5.90 -15.11
C GLU A 114 -22.05 6.18 -13.88
N LYS A 115 -23.21 6.80 -14.11
CA LYS A 115 -24.24 7.09 -13.10
C LYS A 115 -25.58 6.48 -13.51
N THR A 116 -26.33 6.06 -12.51
CA THR A 116 -27.73 5.68 -12.68
C THR A 116 -28.62 6.91 -12.58
N THR A 117 -29.88 6.78 -12.99
CA THR A 117 -30.92 7.78 -12.71
C THR A 117 -31.57 7.58 -11.34
N TRP A 118 -31.12 6.59 -10.55
CA TRP A 118 -31.73 6.25 -9.27
C TRP A 118 -31.25 7.21 -8.18
N SER A 119 -32.08 8.21 -7.86
CA SER A 119 -31.92 8.97 -6.63
C SER A 119 -32.37 8.13 -5.43
N GLU A 120 -31.85 8.46 -4.24
CA GLU A 120 -32.23 7.79 -3.00
C GLU A 120 -33.76 7.85 -2.74
N PRO A 121 -34.46 8.99 -2.88
CA PRO A 121 -35.93 9.02 -2.73
C PRO A 121 -36.66 8.13 -3.74
N LEU A 122 -36.23 8.15 -5.01
CA LEU A 122 -36.82 7.33 -6.06
C LEU A 122 -36.63 5.84 -5.78
N PHE A 123 -35.44 5.46 -5.31
CA PHE A 123 -35.14 4.07 -4.99
C PHE A 123 -35.92 3.59 -3.75
N ILE A 124 -36.04 4.41 -2.70
CA ILE A 124 -36.88 4.09 -1.53
C ILE A 124 -38.34 3.90 -1.93
N SER A 125 -38.87 4.76 -2.80
CA SER A 125 -40.23 4.62 -3.32
C SER A 125 -40.40 3.32 -4.13
N TYR A 126 -39.43 2.99 -4.98
CA TYR A 126 -39.40 1.73 -5.73
C TYR A 126 -39.46 0.52 -4.79
N LEU A 127 -38.63 0.47 -3.75
CA LEU A 127 -38.57 -0.66 -2.82
C LEU A 127 -39.88 -0.84 -2.04
N LYS A 128 -40.59 0.25 -1.71
CA LYS A 128 -41.88 0.19 -0.99
C LYS A 128 -43.06 -0.21 -1.89
N GLY A 129 -42.99 0.11 -3.18
CA GLY A 129 -44.10 -0.04 -4.13
C GLY A 129 -44.14 -1.36 -4.90
N HIS A 130 -43.17 -2.27 -4.69
CA HIS A 130 -43.08 -3.53 -5.43
C HIS A 130 -43.34 -4.74 -4.52
N GLU A 131 -44.34 -5.54 -4.87
CA GLU A 131 -44.77 -6.71 -4.08
C GLU A 131 -43.82 -7.91 -4.20
N SER A 132 -43.02 -7.98 -5.27
CA SER A 132 -42.06 -9.09 -5.49
C SER A 132 -40.68 -8.56 -5.90
N LEU A 133 -39.88 -8.22 -4.90
CA LEU A 133 -38.47 -7.87 -5.07
C LEU A 133 -37.60 -9.12 -5.04
N ASP A 134 -36.54 -9.11 -5.84
CA ASP A 134 -35.49 -10.09 -5.68
C ASP A 134 -34.78 -9.90 -4.33
N SER A 135 -34.34 -10.99 -3.71
CA SER A 135 -33.63 -10.95 -2.43
C SER A 135 -32.37 -10.07 -2.43
N LEU A 136 -31.77 -9.83 -3.59
CA LEU A 136 -30.61 -8.95 -3.78
C LEU A 136 -31.01 -7.46 -3.82
N GLU A 137 -32.24 -7.13 -4.20
CA GLU A 137 -32.71 -5.75 -4.31
C GLU A 137 -32.88 -5.14 -2.92
N GLY A 138 -32.34 -3.93 -2.72
CA GLY A 138 -32.38 -3.23 -1.45
C GLY A 138 -31.21 -2.29 -1.23
N ILE A 139 -31.17 -1.70 -0.03
CA ILE A 139 -30.08 -0.85 0.44
C ILE A 139 -29.12 -1.71 1.26
N TRP A 140 -27.83 -1.59 0.96
CA TRP A 140 -26.75 -2.35 1.55
C TRP A 140 -25.71 -1.41 2.16
N ASN A 141 -25.26 -1.73 3.37
CA ASN A 141 -24.32 -0.96 4.17
C ASN A 141 -23.00 -1.71 4.28
N ASN A 142 -21.87 -1.02 4.16
CA ASN A 142 -20.59 -1.63 4.55
C ASN A 142 -20.58 -1.95 6.06
N TYR A 143 -19.64 -2.77 6.49
CA TYR A 143 -19.47 -3.15 7.90
C TYR A 143 -19.43 -1.95 8.88
N ALA A 144 -18.90 -0.79 8.47
CA ALA A 144 -18.82 0.41 9.30
C ALA A 144 -20.08 1.30 9.28
N GLY A 145 -21.07 1.03 8.42
CA GLY A 145 -22.25 1.89 8.22
C GLY A 145 -21.97 3.27 7.60
N THR A 146 -20.74 3.51 7.15
CA THR A 146 -20.30 4.77 6.54
C THR A 146 -20.57 4.84 5.05
N TYR A 147 -20.71 3.68 4.39
CA TYR A 147 -20.87 3.54 2.95
C TYR A 147 -22.18 2.81 2.62
N GLN A 148 -23.03 3.36 1.75
CA GLN A 148 -24.29 2.74 1.34
C GLN A 148 -24.43 2.67 -0.17
N ILE A 149 -24.89 1.51 -0.64
CA ILE A 149 -25.28 1.29 -2.03
C ILE A 149 -26.73 0.82 -2.13
N GLY A 150 -27.40 1.20 -3.21
CA GLY A 150 -28.65 0.58 -3.63
C GLY A 150 -28.34 -0.49 -4.67
N ILE A 151 -29.00 -1.65 -4.60
CA ILE A 151 -28.97 -2.67 -5.64
C ILE A 151 -30.39 -2.86 -6.19
N VAL A 152 -30.51 -2.81 -7.51
CA VAL A 152 -31.78 -2.90 -8.25
C VAL A 152 -31.58 -3.70 -9.53
N LYS A 153 -32.63 -4.36 -10.04
CA LYS A 153 -32.59 -4.98 -11.38
C LYS A 153 -32.17 -3.98 -12.46
N ASP A 154 -31.32 -4.42 -13.37
CA ASP A 154 -30.92 -3.66 -14.53
C ASP A 154 -32.12 -3.54 -15.50
N LYS A 155 -32.37 -2.34 -16.02
CA LYS A 155 -33.42 -2.12 -17.02
C LYS A 155 -33.12 -2.84 -18.33
N ALA A 156 -31.83 -3.04 -18.64
CA ALA A 156 -31.39 -3.69 -19.86
C ALA A 156 -31.49 -5.23 -19.81
N SER A 157 -31.54 -5.83 -18.63
CA SER A 157 -31.52 -7.28 -18.46
C SER A 157 -32.20 -7.70 -17.15
N LYS A 158 -33.25 -8.51 -17.26
CA LYS A 158 -34.02 -9.02 -16.09
C LYS A 158 -33.18 -9.90 -15.15
N ASN A 159 -32.05 -10.41 -15.62
CA ASN A 159 -31.13 -11.26 -14.86
C ASN A 159 -29.94 -10.48 -14.29
N ASP A 160 -29.78 -9.21 -14.64
CA ASP A 160 -28.68 -8.38 -14.15
C ASP A 160 -29.16 -7.38 -13.10
N PHE A 161 -28.22 -6.96 -12.26
CA PHE A 161 -28.44 -5.99 -11.20
C PHE A 161 -27.35 -4.93 -11.26
N ILE A 162 -27.74 -3.68 -10.99
CA ILE A 162 -26.84 -2.55 -10.85
C ILE A 162 -26.78 -2.15 -9.39
N GLY A 163 -25.58 -2.09 -8.84
CA GLY A 163 -25.30 -1.48 -7.55
C GLY A 163 -24.78 -0.05 -7.72
N PHE A 164 -25.40 0.92 -7.07
CA PHE A 164 -25.06 2.34 -7.20
C PHE A 164 -24.95 3.04 -5.84
N ILE A 165 -24.16 4.12 -5.79
CA ILE A 165 -23.89 4.84 -4.54
C ILE A 165 -25.12 5.62 -4.05
N ILE A 166 -25.55 5.36 -2.82
CA ILE A 166 -26.53 6.17 -2.09
C ILE A 166 -25.80 7.19 -1.20
N LYS A 167 -24.87 6.71 -0.38
CA LYS A 167 -24.07 7.50 0.55
C LYS A 167 -22.60 7.12 0.38
N PRO A 168 -21.71 7.99 -0.15
CA PRO A 168 -20.29 7.68 -0.30
C PRO A 168 -19.54 7.73 1.05
N ASP A 169 -18.41 7.02 1.14
CA ASP A 169 -17.51 6.98 2.30
C ASP A 169 -16.25 7.86 2.14
N GLY A 170 -16.19 8.68 1.09
CA GLY A 170 -15.08 9.59 0.82
C GLY A 170 -15.30 10.50 -0.40
N ILE A 171 -14.27 11.24 -0.80
CA ILE A 171 -14.36 12.25 -1.86
C ILE A 171 -14.26 11.70 -3.29
N ARG A 172 -13.83 10.44 -3.46
CA ARG A 172 -13.66 9.81 -4.79
C ARG A 172 -14.95 9.22 -5.37
N TRP A 173 -15.99 9.08 -4.55
CA TRP A 173 -17.30 8.60 -4.97
C TRP A 173 -18.36 9.69 -4.82
N SER A 174 -19.24 9.76 -5.81
CA SER A 174 -20.41 10.63 -5.85
C SER A 174 -21.68 9.78 -5.88
N LYS A 175 -22.79 10.36 -5.42
CA LYS A 175 -24.11 9.71 -5.45
C LYS A 175 -24.43 9.26 -6.88
N GLN A 176 -25.20 8.17 -6.98
CA GLN A 176 -25.70 7.56 -8.22
C GLN A 176 -24.64 6.87 -9.08
N GLN A 177 -23.34 7.03 -8.81
CA GLN A 177 -22.31 6.33 -9.56
C GLN A 177 -22.45 4.81 -9.40
N VAL A 178 -22.19 4.06 -10.48
CA VAL A 178 -22.27 2.60 -10.50
C VAL A 178 -21.04 2.01 -9.83
N LYS A 179 -21.27 1.26 -8.75
CA LYS A 179 -20.24 0.60 -7.95
C LYS A 179 -19.98 -0.82 -8.39
N LEU A 180 -21.03 -1.54 -8.78
CA LEU A 180 -20.95 -2.96 -9.11
C LEU A 180 -22.05 -3.37 -10.08
N ARG A 181 -21.82 -4.49 -10.76
CA ARG A 181 -22.85 -5.22 -11.52
C ARG A 181 -22.83 -6.69 -11.14
N ILE A 182 -24.01 -7.27 -10.95
CA ILE A 182 -24.21 -8.67 -10.58
C ILE A 182 -25.10 -9.33 -11.64
N GLU A 183 -24.79 -10.56 -12.00
CA GLU A 183 -25.62 -11.43 -12.83
C GLU A 183 -26.27 -12.51 -11.97
N LYS A 184 -27.53 -12.84 -12.24
CA LYS A 184 -28.25 -13.97 -11.65
C LYS A 184 -28.48 -15.05 -12.71
N LYS A 185 -28.07 -16.29 -12.39
CA LYS A 185 -28.34 -17.50 -13.18
C LYS A 185 -29.04 -18.53 -12.31
N GLY A 186 -30.33 -18.74 -12.55
CA GLY A 186 -31.16 -19.57 -11.66
C GLY A 186 -31.23 -18.95 -10.27
N SER A 187 -30.81 -19.69 -9.24
CA SER A 187 -30.72 -19.21 -7.85
C SER A 187 -29.38 -18.58 -7.48
N MET A 188 -28.37 -18.66 -8.36
CA MET A 188 -27.01 -18.21 -8.07
C MET A 188 -26.78 -16.78 -8.56
N TYR A 189 -26.04 -16.02 -7.76
CA TYR A 189 -25.56 -14.68 -8.12
C TYR A 189 -24.06 -14.72 -8.35
N SER A 190 -23.60 -13.97 -9.35
CA SER A 190 -22.18 -13.82 -9.67
C SER A 190 -21.86 -12.36 -9.96
N LEU A 191 -20.73 -11.88 -9.45
CA LEU A 191 -20.29 -10.52 -9.66
C LEU A 191 -19.68 -10.37 -11.06
N LYS A 192 -20.24 -9.49 -11.90
CA LYS A 192 -19.59 -9.11 -13.17
C LYS A 192 -18.37 -8.24 -12.91
N TYR A 193 -18.53 -7.25 -12.02
CA TYR A 193 -17.42 -6.46 -11.48
C TYR A 193 -17.83 -5.70 -10.23
N PHE A 194 -16.81 -5.34 -9.44
CA PHE A 194 -16.87 -4.32 -8.38
C PHE A 194 -15.82 -3.25 -8.65
N ARG A 195 -16.14 -1.98 -8.39
CA ARG A 195 -15.22 -0.85 -8.59
C ARG A 195 -14.55 -0.43 -7.28
N ALA A 196 -13.23 -0.37 -7.23
CA ALA A 196 -12.49 0.11 -6.05
C ALA A 196 -12.57 1.64 -5.90
N SER A 197 -11.84 2.21 -4.94
CA SER A 197 -11.87 3.65 -4.65
C SER A 197 -11.35 4.54 -5.78
N ASP A 198 -10.57 4.00 -6.73
CA ASP A 198 -10.14 4.65 -7.97
C ASP A 198 -11.03 4.28 -9.17
N HIS A 199 -12.18 3.66 -8.91
CA HIS A 199 -13.10 3.17 -9.94
C HIS A 199 -12.56 2.02 -10.81
N SER A 200 -11.39 1.47 -10.48
CA SER A 200 -10.86 0.27 -11.15
C SER A 200 -11.78 -0.93 -10.98
N ILE A 201 -11.99 -1.67 -12.06
CA ILE A 201 -12.72 -2.94 -12.04
C ILE A 201 -11.86 -3.98 -11.33
N ASN A 202 -12.40 -4.56 -10.27
CA ASN A 202 -11.76 -5.61 -9.48
C ASN A 202 -12.56 -6.92 -9.61
N PRO A 203 -11.90 -8.01 -10.03
CA PRO A 203 -12.50 -9.34 -10.00
C PRO A 203 -12.45 -9.86 -8.55
N LEU A 204 -13.55 -9.70 -7.82
CA LEU A 204 -13.67 -10.19 -6.45
C LEU A 204 -14.52 -11.47 -6.45
N SER A 205 -14.18 -12.41 -5.55
CA SER A 205 -15.13 -13.48 -5.21
C SER A 205 -16.41 -12.86 -4.64
N PHE A 206 -17.55 -13.49 -4.90
CA PHE A 206 -18.83 -12.96 -4.46
C PHE A 206 -19.72 -14.07 -3.93
N SER A 207 -20.35 -13.80 -2.79
CA SER A 207 -21.41 -14.65 -2.26
C SER A 207 -22.49 -13.82 -1.58
N LYS A 208 -23.71 -14.32 -1.62
CA LYS A 208 -24.85 -13.80 -0.86
C LYS A 208 -25.34 -14.89 0.08
N ILE A 209 -25.35 -14.61 1.37
CA ILE A 209 -25.93 -15.48 2.41
C ILE A 209 -26.93 -14.64 3.18
N LYS A 210 -28.23 -14.96 3.04
CA LYS A 210 -29.33 -14.16 3.59
C LYS A 210 -29.16 -12.66 3.23
N ASP A 211 -29.02 -11.82 4.25
CA ASP A 211 -28.86 -10.37 4.17
C ASP A 211 -27.40 -9.92 4.32
N THR A 212 -26.45 -10.78 3.94
CA THR A 212 -25.02 -10.47 3.87
C THR A 212 -24.48 -10.74 2.46
N LEU A 213 -23.84 -9.73 1.86
CA LEU A 213 -22.98 -9.88 0.68
C LEU A 213 -21.53 -9.94 1.14
N SER A 214 -20.75 -10.81 0.54
CA SER A 214 -19.30 -10.86 0.74
C SER A 214 -18.59 -10.64 -0.61
N PHE A 215 -17.64 -9.71 -0.64
CA PHE A 215 -16.83 -9.37 -1.81
C PHE A 215 -15.34 -9.61 -1.53
N GLY A 216 -14.77 -10.74 -1.95
CA GLY A 216 -13.40 -11.12 -1.59
C GLY A 216 -13.32 -11.76 -0.20
N THR A 217 -12.21 -11.52 0.51
CA THR A 217 -11.92 -12.10 1.83
C THR A 217 -11.78 -11.03 2.91
N GLY A 218 -12.23 -11.32 4.13
CA GLY A 218 -12.11 -10.44 5.30
C GLY A 218 -13.43 -9.83 5.76
N LEU A 219 -13.42 -9.15 6.92
CA LEU A 219 -14.62 -8.53 7.49
C LEU A 219 -15.01 -7.22 6.78
N SER A 220 -14.03 -6.44 6.31
CA SER A 220 -14.26 -5.21 5.53
C SER A 220 -14.89 -5.45 4.15
N ALA A 221 -14.87 -6.71 3.68
CA ALA A 221 -15.48 -7.17 2.44
C ALA A 221 -16.98 -7.46 2.57
N LYS A 222 -17.57 -7.38 3.77
CA LYS A 222 -18.97 -7.72 4.02
C LYS A 222 -19.89 -6.49 3.99
N TRP A 223 -21.04 -6.67 3.37
CA TRP A 223 -22.11 -5.68 3.27
C TRP A 223 -23.43 -6.27 3.75
N TYR A 224 -24.22 -5.47 4.46
CA TYR A 224 -25.40 -5.92 5.17
C TYR A 224 -26.62 -5.17 4.67
N LYS A 225 -27.69 -5.91 4.38
CA LYS A 225 -28.98 -5.31 4.05
C LYS A 225 -29.49 -4.57 5.29
N ASN A 226 -30.23 -3.48 5.10
CA ASN A 226 -30.85 -2.73 6.20
C ASN A 226 -31.43 -3.67 7.29
N ASP A 227 -31.25 -3.29 8.56
CA ASP A 227 -31.65 -3.97 9.81
C ASP A 227 -30.56 -4.72 10.61
N VAL A 228 -29.29 -4.69 10.18
CA VAL A 228 -28.19 -5.17 11.04
C VAL A 228 -27.56 -4.01 11.79
N THR A 229 -27.95 -3.82 13.05
CA THR A 229 -27.25 -2.94 14.00
C THR A 229 -25.89 -3.55 14.30
N ILE A 230 -24.86 -3.16 13.55
CA ILE A 230 -23.48 -3.59 13.84
C ILE A 230 -23.01 -2.77 15.03
N THR A 231 -22.81 -3.43 16.18
CA THR A 231 -22.16 -2.83 17.35
C THR A 231 -20.81 -2.32 16.88
N GLN A 232 -20.64 -1.00 16.89
CA GLN A 232 -19.41 -0.37 16.41
C GLN A 232 -18.26 -0.76 17.33
N VAL A 233 -17.46 -1.74 16.91
CA VAL A 233 -16.04 -1.70 17.27
C VAL A 233 -15.51 -0.56 16.42
N THR A 234 -15.17 0.56 17.06
CA THR A 234 -14.62 1.75 16.42
C THR A 234 -13.61 1.33 15.37
N ALA A 235 -13.98 1.51 14.10
CA ALA A 235 -13.03 1.51 13.02
C ALA A 235 -12.16 2.75 13.27
N SER A 236 -11.12 2.59 14.10
CA SER A 236 -10.02 3.53 14.09
C SER A 236 -9.58 3.60 12.64
N GLN A 237 -9.75 4.78 12.05
CA GLN A 237 -9.17 5.08 10.76
C GLN A 237 -7.73 4.56 10.77
N ASN A 238 -7.29 4.00 9.63
CA ASN A 238 -5.96 3.46 9.38
C ASN A 238 -4.87 4.50 9.65
N LYS A 239 -4.68 4.88 10.90
CA LYS A 239 -3.51 5.54 11.41
C LYS A 239 -2.63 4.40 11.86
N GLU A 240 -1.53 4.20 11.14
CA GLU A 240 -0.49 3.30 11.60
C GLU A 240 -0.13 3.68 13.04
N SER A 241 -0.26 2.70 13.94
CA SER A 241 0.01 2.91 15.35
C SER A 241 1.52 2.94 15.58
N ALA A 242 1.97 3.84 16.45
CA ALA A 242 3.35 3.79 16.92
C ALA A 242 3.64 2.43 17.61
N PRO A 243 4.92 2.01 17.68
CA PRO A 243 5.29 0.86 18.48
C PRO A 243 4.83 0.97 19.93
N GLN A 244 4.59 -0.17 20.57
CA GLN A 244 4.11 -0.25 21.94
C GLN A 244 4.86 -1.33 22.72
N PHE A 245 5.03 -1.09 24.02
CA PHE A 245 5.56 -2.07 24.96
C PHE A 245 4.48 -2.50 25.96
N THR A 246 4.45 -3.79 26.30
CA THR A 246 3.56 -4.31 27.34
C THR A 246 4.26 -5.41 28.12
N ALA A 247 4.24 -5.33 29.44
CA ALA A 247 4.59 -6.45 30.30
C ALA A 247 3.37 -7.38 30.40
N LEU A 248 3.44 -8.57 29.81
CA LEU A 248 2.33 -9.53 29.81
C LEU A 248 2.22 -10.26 31.16
N ASP A 249 3.36 -10.53 31.78
CA ASP A 249 3.51 -11.01 33.15
C ASP A 249 4.96 -10.79 33.61
N ASP A 250 5.32 -11.27 34.80
CA ASP A 250 6.64 -11.09 35.43
C ASP A 250 7.84 -11.52 34.59
N LYS A 251 7.65 -12.47 33.68
CA LYS A 251 8.72 -13.05 32.87
C LYS A 251 8.58 -12.76 31.38
N THR A 252 7.42 -12.31 30.93
CA THR A 252 7.10 -12.15 29.50
C THR A 252 6.81 -10.70 29.14
N CYS A 253 7.52 -10.19 28.13
CA CYS A 253 7.30 -8.86 27.58
C CYS A 253 6.87 -8.94 26.12
N LEU A 254 6.16 -7.92 25.67
CA LEU A 254 5.67 -7.77 24.30
C LEU A 254 6.08 -6.41 23.74
N PHE A 255 6.71 -6.42 22.57
CA PHE A 255 6.74 -5.29 21.66
C PHE A 255 5.74 -5.51 20.53
N THR A 256 4.77 -4.63 20.39
CA THR A 256 3.88 -4.60 19.21
C THR A 256 4.40 -3.53 18.27
N MET A 257 4.79 -3.92 17.06
CA MET A 257 5.35 -3.00 16.08
C MET A 257 4.60 -3.13 14.75
N PRO A 258 3.48 -2.43 14.56
CA PRO A 258 2.60 -2.63 13.41
C PRO A 258 3.06 -1.89 12.15
N SER A 259 4.09 -1.04 12.22
CA SER A 259 4.67 -0.34 11.06
C SER A 259 6.07 0.18 11.38
N PHE A 260 6.93 0.29 10.36
CA PHE A 260 8.20 1.04 10.41
C PHE A 260 8.20 2.27 9.47
N ALA A 261 7.04 2.68 8.93
CA ALA A 261 6.97 3.64 7.84
C ALA A 261 7.26 5.10 8.27
N SER A 262 7.13 5.43 9.56
CA SER A 262 7.46 6.76 10.08
C SER A 262 8.82 6.79 10.78
N LEU A 263 9.65 7.79 10.46
CA LEU A 263 10.89 8.04 11.18
C LEU A 263 10.67 8.50 12.63
N ASP A 264 9.50 9.04 12.97
CA ASP A 264 9.14 9.38 14.35
C ASP A 264 9.03 8.12 15.24
N TYR A 265 8.85 6.95 14.64
CA TYR A 265 8.87 5.68 15.38
C TYR A 265 10.26 5.32 15.88
N VAL A 266 11.33 5.92 15.34
CA VAL A 266 12.70 5.74 15.85
C VAL A 266 12.82 6.35 17.25
N SER A 267 12.31 7.57 17.47
CA SER A 267 12.29 8.17 18.81
C SER A 267 11.34 7.41 19.74
N ALA A 268 10.14 7.05 19.28
CA ALA A 268 9.20 6.27 20.08
C ALA A 268 9.82 4.94 20.56
N MET A 269 10.52 4.22 19.68
CA MET A 269 11.23 2.99 20.07
C MET A 269 12.34 3.25 21.08
N ASN A 270 13.09 4.35 20.94
CA ASN A 270 14.14 4.71 21.90
C ASN A 270 13.57 4.96 23.29
N ASP A 271 12.47 5.70 23.37
CA ASP A 271 11.82 6.04 24.63
C ASP A 271 11.26 4.79 25.30
N LEU A 272 10.55 3.93 24.55
CA LEU A 272 10.05 2.65 25.07
C LEU A 272 11.18 1.76 25.61
N LEU A 273 12.30 1.65 24.91
CA LEU A 273 13.44 0.85 25.37
C LEU A 273 14.09 1.42 26.63
N LYS A 274 14.18 2.75 26.72
CA LYS A 274 14.74 3.44 27.89
C LYS A 274 13.84 3.27 29.11
N GLU A 275 12.55 3.57 28.96
CA GLU A 275 11.54 3.51 30.01
C GLU A 275 11.36 2.09 30.57
N ASN A 276 11.52 1.07 29.73
CA ASN A 276 11.30 -0.33 30.10
C ASN A 276 12.60 -1.13 30.27
N SER A 277 13.74 -0.46 30.40
CA SER A 277 15.06 -1.10 30.49
C SER A 277 15.18 -2.11 31.63
N ASP A 278 14.72 -1.77 32.84
CA ASP A 278 14.70 -2.66 34.00
C ASP A 278 13.78 -3.87 33.81
N ARG A 279 12.68 -3.68 33.07
CA ARG A 279 11.76 -4.78 32.76
C ARG A 279 12.36 -5.73 31.73
N LEU A 280 12.99 -5.21 30.69
CA LEU A 280 13.69 -5.99 29.67
C LEU A 280 14.86 -6.79 30.24
N GLN A 281 15.55 -6.28 31.27
CA GLN A 281 16.61 -7.01 31.96
C GLN A 281 16.10 -8.18 32.82
N ARG A 282 14.84 -8.16 33.26
CA ARG A 282 14.21 -9.22 34.07
C ARG A 282 13.37 -10.19 33.25
N CYS A 283 12.88 -9.74 32.10
CA CYS A 283 12.10 -10.53 31.17
C CYS A 283 12.90 -11.74 30.67
N GLU A 284 12.36 -12.94 30.85
CA GLU A 284 12.95 -14.17 30.32
C GLU A 284 12.54 -14.41 28.86
N HIS A 285 11.30 -14.04 28.48
CA HIS A 285 10.76 -14.23 27.14
C HIS A 285 10.25 -12.93 26.52
N LEU A 286 10.91 -12.47 25.46
CA LEU A 286 10.49 -11.30 24.70
C LEU A 286 9.69 -11.72 23.45
N ILE A 287 8.44 -11.31 23.35
CA ILE A 287 7.62 -11.45 22.15
C ILE A 287 7.70 -10.13 21.37
N ILE A 288 7.92 -10.22 20.06
CA ILE A 288 7.87 -9.07 19.14
C ILE A 288 6.83 -9.39 18.07
N ASP A 289 5.71 -8.67 18.10
CA ASP A 289 4.61 -8.82 17.16
C ASP A 289 4.79 -7.89 15.96
N LEU A 290 5.03 -8.50 14.79
CA LEU A 290 5.22 -7.86 13.49
C LEU A 290 4.07 -8.17 12.53
N ARG A 291 2.94 -8.71 13.02
CA ARG A 291 1.77 -8.99 12.18
C ARG A 291 1.30 -7.70 11.52
N ASN A 292 1.09 -7.76 10.21
CA ASN A 292 0.67 -6.63 9.38
C ASN A 292 1.65 -5.45 9.31
N ASN A 293 2.89 -5.63 9.74
CA ASN A 293 3.94 -4.62 9.56
C ASN A 293 4.41 -4.59 8.11
N SER A 294 4.01 -3.56 7.37
CA SER A 294 4.33 -3.37 5.96
C SER A 294 5.80 -2.93 5.70
N GLY A 295 6.60 -2.79 6.75
CA GLY A 295 7.98 -2.33 6.71
C GLY A 295 8.09 -0.82 6.81
N GLY A 296 9.08 -0.25 6.13
CA GLY A 296 9.49 1.15 6.25
C GLY A 296 10.99 1.26 6.50
N SER A 297 11.40 1.96 7.56
CA SER A 297 12.81 2.20 7.86
C SER A 297 13.41 1.15 8.79
N VAL A 298 14.56 0.59 8.42
CA VAL A 298 15.35 -0.32 9.27
C VAL A 298 15.81 0.32 10.59
N LEU A 299 15.82 1.66 10.63
CA LEU A 299 16.21 2.42 11.82
C LEU A 299 15.26 2.20 13.01
N VAL A 300 14.00 1.85 12.74
CA VAL A 300 12.98 1.68 13.77
C VAL A 300 13.28 0.45 14.64
N TYR A 301 13.68 -0.67 14.04
CA TYR A 301 13.97 -1.90 14.80
C TYR A 301 15.44 -2.00 15.25
N LYS A 302 16.36 -1.22 14.68
CA LYS A 302 17.81 -1.37 14.88
C LYS A 302 18.24 -1.42 16.36
N LYS A 303 17.54 -0.71 17.25
CA LYS A 303 17.85 -0.71 18.69
C LYS A 303 17.36 -1.95 19.45
N LEU A 304 16.61 -2.84 18.82
CA LEU A 304 16.25 -4.15 19.37
C LEU A 304 17.36 -5.18 19.19
N LEU A 305 18.32 -4.95 18.27
CA LEU A 305 19.40 -5.89 17.98
C LEU A 305 20.17 -6.37 19.23
N PRO A 306 20.52 -5.53 20.22
CA PRO A 306 21.19 -6.00 21.44
C PRO A 306 20.42 -7.04 22.25
N TYR A 307 19.09 -7.02 22.21
CA TYR A 307 18.23 -7.96 22.97
C TYR A 307 18.08 -9.31 22.28
N ILE A 308 18.35 -9.37 20.98
CA ILE A 308 18.30 -10.62 20.21
C ILE A 308 19.70 -11.16 19.92
N TYR A 309 20.76 -10.37 20.09
CA TYR A 309 22.12 -10.74 19.69
C TYR A 309 22.69 -11.92 20.49
N THR A 310 23.27 -12.89 19.79
CA THR A 310 23.99 -14.05 20.35
C THR A 310 25.31 -14.32 19.64
N ASN A 311 25.41 -13.95 18.37
CA ASN A 311 26.60 -14.04 17.53
C ASN A 311 26.58 -12.87 16.52
N PRO A 312 27.70 -12.58 15.83
CA PRO A 312 27.72 -11.62 14.74
C PRO A 312 26.60 -11.88 13.73
N ILE A 313 25.96 -10.81 13.25
CA ILE A 313 24.80 -10.86 12.34
C ILE A 313 25.26 -10.41 10.97
N LEU A 314 25.12 -11.26 9.96
CA LEU A 314 25.36 -10.92 8.57
C LEU A 314 24.16 -10.14 8.02
N THR A 315 24.42 -8.96 7.46
CA THR A 315 23.38 -8.13 6.83
C THR A 315 23.20 -8.47 5.36
N GLU A 316 21.98 -8.30 4.87
CA GLU A 316 21.69 -8.40 3.45
C GLU A 316 22.31 -7.20 2.71
N GLY A 317 23.02 -7.48 1.61
CA GLY A 317 23.55 -6.45 0.72
C GLY A 317 22.59 -6.13 -0.43
N ALA A 318 22.77 -4.96 -1.04
CA ALA A 318 22.04 -4.54 -2.22
C ALA A 318 22.82 -3.55 -3.10
N ASN A 319 22.58 -3.66 -4.41
CA ASN A 319 23.06 -2.70 -5.39
C ASN A 319 21.95 -1.70 -5.75
N VAL A 320 22.30 -0.43 -5.90
CA VAL A 320 21.38 0.64 -6.30
C VAL A 320 21.62 0.99 -7.77
N LEU A 321 20.56 1.03 -8.57
CA LEU A 321 20.66 1.54 -9.93
C LEU A 321 20.68 3.07 -9.89
N ALA A 322 21.88 3.63 -10.02
CA ALA A 322 22.19 5.05 -9.86
C ALA A 322 21.77 5.88 -11.07
N THR A 323 20.50 5.85 -11.47
CA THR A 323 20.01 6.75 -12.52
C THR A 323 19.86 8.18 -11.98
N GLN A 324 19.91 9.16 -12.87
CA GLN A 324 19.63 10.56 -12.51
C GLN A 324 18.25 10.70 -11.83
N ASP A 325 17.27 9.94 -12.30
CA ASP A 325 15.90 9.91 -11.81
C ASP A 325 15.82 9.35 -10.37
N ASN A 326 16.47 8.21 -10.09
CA ASN A 326 16.50 7.62 -8.75
C ASN A 326 17.26 8.50 -7.76
N ILE A 327 18.34 9.15 -8.21
CA ILE A 327 19.10 10.09 -7.39
C ILE A 327 18.24 11.32 -7.06
N GLN A 328 17.53 11.89 -8.03
CA GLN A 328 16.69 13.07 -7.85
C GLN A 328 15.48 12.78 -6.93
N ASP A 329 14.74 11.71 -7.22
CA ASP A 329 13.44 11.45 -6.60
C ASP A 329 13.54 10.78 -5.23
N TYR A 330 14.67 10.12 -4.92
CA TYR A 330 14.85 9.40 -3.67
C TYR A 330 16.07 9.88 -2.89
N TYR A 331 17.28 9.67 -3.41
CA TYR A 331 18.50 9.91 -2.63
C TYR A 331 18.80 11.39 -2.35
N SER A 332 18.26 12.31 -3.15
CA SER A 332 18.37 13.75 -2.89
C SER A 332 17.35 14.26 -1.87
N GLN A 333 16.36 13.44 -1.48
CA GLN A 333 15.31 13.78 -0.53
C GLN A 333 15.74 13.43 0.91
N ILE A 334 16.85 14.02 1.36
CA ILE A 334 17.39 13.76 2.71
C ILE A 334 16.43 14.32 3.76
N PRO A 335 15.95 13.50 4.72
CA PRO A 335 15.03 13.96 5.76
C PRO A 335 15.65 15.05 6.64
N ASN A 336 14.85 16.03 7.05
CA ASN A 336 15.29 17.13 7.90
C ASN A 336 15.24 16.79 9.41
N ASN A 337 14.42 15.81 9.82
CA ASN A 337 14.16 15.43 11.21
C ASN A 337 14.96 14.19 11.64
N ILE A 338 16.26 14.15 11.35
CA ILE A 338 17.16 13.06 11.71
C ILE A 338 18.43 13.57 12.39
N PRO A 339 19.05 12.78 13.30
CA PRO A 339 20.37 13.06 13.84
C PRO A 339 21.43 13.35 12.76
N ASP A 340 22.34 14.29 13.04
CA ASP A 340 23.42 14.68 12.12
C ASP A 340 24.28 13.51 11.65
N SER A 341 24.49 12.51 12.51
CA SER A 341 25.22 11.30 12.15
C SER A 341 24.55 10.52 11.01
N MET A 342 23.22 10.44 11.01
CA MET A 342 22.46 9.80 9.93
C MET A 342 22.40 10.68 8.69
N LYS A 343 22.25 12.00 8.87
CA LYS A 343 22.30 12.95 7.76
C LYS A 343 23.61 12.82 6.97
N ARG A 344 24.76 12.76 7.66
CA ARG A 344 26.07 12.54 7.02
C ARG A 344 26.15 11.23 6.24
N ILE A 345 25.50 10.16 6.71
CA ILE A 345 25.45 8.88 5.98
C ILE A 345 24.64 9.05 4.69
N PHE A 346 23.47 9.69 4.74
CA PHE A 346 22.66 9.93 3.54
C PHE A 346 23.37 10.85 2.54
N GLU A 347 24.05 11.90 3.00
CA GLU A 347 24.86 12.78 2.15
C GLU A 347 26.03 12.02 1.50
N LYS A 348 26.71 11.15 2.24
CA LYS A 348 27.76 10.27 1.69
C LYS A 348 27.20 9.35 0.61
N ASN A 349 26.06 8.71 0.86
CA ASN A 349 25.41 7.81 -0.08
C ASN A 349 25.00 8.56 -1.36
N LEU A 350 24.39 9.74 -1.22
CA LEU A 350 24.02 10.61 -2.33
C LEU A 350 25.24 11.00 -3.18
N ASN A 351 26.32 11.47 -2.54
CA ASN A 351 27.53 11.88 -3.25
C ASN A 351 28.19 10.70 -3.96
N THR A 352 28.18 9.51 -3.35
CA THR A 352 28.67 8.28 -3.97
C THR A 352 27.86 7.96 -5.23
N LEU A 353 26.53 7.94 -5.15
CA LEU A 353 25.68 7.65 -6.31
C LEU A 353 25.85 8.67 -7.44
N LYS A 354 26.04 9.96 -7.12
CA LYS A 354 26.31 11.02 -8.12
C LYS A 354 27.60 10.79 -8.91
N LEU A 355 28.59 10.10 -8.34
CA LEU A 355 29.84 9.73 -9.04
C LEU A 355 29.68 8.49 -9.94
N HIS A 356 28.60 7.73 -9.77
CA HIS A 356 28.36 6.44 -10.42
C HIS A 356 27.10 6.42 -11.28
N VAL A 357 26.68 7.59 -11.79
CA VAL A 357 25.45 7.73 -12.58
C VAL A 357 25.41 6.76 -13.75
N GLY A 358 24.29 6.05 -13.90
CA GLY A 358 24.06 5.08 -14.98
C GLY A 358 24.54 3.66 -14.68
N THR A 359 25.09 3.41 -13.49
CA THR A 359 25.58 2.07 -13.09
C THR A 359 24.71 1.44 -12.00
N LEU A 360 24.77 0.11 -11.90
CA LEU A 360 24.26 -0.64 -10.75
C LEU A 360 25.36 -0.71 -9.69
N TYR A 361 25.32 0.21 -8.72
CA TYR A 361 26.39 0.43 -7.75
C TYR A 361 26.16 -0.32 -6.43
N PRO A 362 27.16 -1.02 -5.85
CA PRO A 362 27.05 -1.72 -4.57
C PRO A 362 27.06 -0.74 -3.38
N LEU A 363 26.00 0.05 -3.25
CA LEU A 363 25.87 1.06 -2.20
C LEU A 363 25.78 0.42 -0.80
N TYR A 364 25.13 -0.74 -0.72
CA TYR A 364 24.91 -1.48 0.52
C TYR A 364 25.67 -2.80 0.44
N PRO A 365 26.99 -2.83 0.75
CA PRO A 365 27.73 -4.07 0.80
C PRO A 365 27.20 -4.95 1.93
N ILE A 366 27.41 -6.27 1.80
CA ILE A 366 27.23 -7.19 2.91
C ILE A 366 28.18 -6.76 4.03
N ASP A 367 27.62 -6.59 5.23
CA ASP A 367 28.37 -6.22 6.42
C ASP A 367 28.04 -7.17 7.58
N THR A 368 28.91 -7.21 8.58
CA THR A 368 28.74 -8.01 9.79
C THR A 368 28.55 -7.10 10.99
N ILE A 369 27.34 -7.09 11.53
CA ILE A 369 27.05 -6.40 12.78
C ILE A 369 27.65 -7.21 13.93
N THR A 370 28.61 -6.61 14.62
CA THR A 370 29.19 -7.16 15.85
C THR A 370 28.85 -6.25 17.03
N LEU A 371 28.28 -6.82 18.09
CA LEU A 371 27.96 -6.11 19.32
C LEU A 371 28.89 -6.54 20.45
N PRO A 372 29.27 -5.63 21.37
CA PRO A 372 30.31 -5.89 22.38
C PRO A 372 29.85 -6.84 23.49
N LYS A 373 28.55 -7.09 23.61
CA LYS A 373 27.96 -7.84 24.72
C LYS A 373 26.75 -8.63 24.25
N VAL A 374 26.68 -9.89 24.67
CA VAL A 374 25.47 -10.70 24.66
C VAL A 374 24.76 -10.47 25.99
N PHE A 375 23.48 -10.10 25.95
CA PHE A 375 22.69 -9.93 27.16
C PHE A 375 22.22 -11.30 27.69
N ASN A 376 22.15 -11.47 29.01
CA ASN A 376 21.61 -12.71 29.59
C ASN A 376 20.10 -12.82 29.33
N ASN A 377 19.38 -11.70 29.46
CA ASN A 377 17.96 -11.57 29.20
C ASN A 377 17.70 -10.62 28.02
N PRO A 378 16.65 -10.87 27.20
CA PRO A 378 15.77 -12.05 27.26
C PRO A 378 16.53 -13.36 26.93
N LYS A 379 16.05 -14.47 27.50
CA LYS A 379 16.59 -15.82 27.24
C LYS A 379 16.03 -16.39 25.95
N SER A 380 14.77 -16.10 25.65
CA SER A 380 14.11 -16.46 24.40
C SER A 380 13.43 -15.24 23.78
N VAL A 381 13.39 -15.21 22.45
CA VAL A 381 12.74 -14.16 21.67
C VAL A 381 11.83 -14.80 20.63
N SER A 382 10.56 -14.41 20.62
CA SER A 382 9.61 -14.89 19.60
C SER A 382 9.21 -13.74 18.68
N LEU A 383 9.45 -13.89 17.37
CA LEU A 383 8.89 -12.99 16.37
C LEU A 383 7.56 -13.55 15.88
N ILE A 384 6.48 -12.76 15.91
CA ILE A 384 5.18 -13.15 15.35
C ILE A 384 4.98 -12.46 14.01
N VAL A 385 4.79 -13.23 12.94
CA VAL A 385 4.78 -12.72 11.56
C VAL A 385 3.63 -13.30 10.74
N ASN A 386 3.14 -12.55 9.76
CA ASN A 386 2.12 -13.05 8.84
C ASN A 386 2.37 -12.62 7.39
N ARG A 387 1.48 -13.01 6.47
CA ARG A 387 1.55 -12.66 5.04
C ARG A 387 1.58 -11.16 4.73
N ASN A 388 1.23 -10.32 5.70
CA ASN A 388 1.27 -8.86 5.58
C ASN A 388 2.54 -8.26 6.19
N THR A 389 3.44 -9.07 6.78
CA THR A 389 4.77 -8.64 7.21
C THR A 389 5.67 -8.50 5.99
N SER A 390 6.19 -7.31 5.69
CA SER A 390 6.93 -7.05 4.43
C SER A 390 8.14 -6.11 4.60
N SER A 391 8.99 -6.07 3.58
CA SER A 391 10.04 -5.03 3.42
C SER A 391 11.01 -4.99 4.61
N ALA A 392 11.25 -3.83 5.25
CA ALA A 392 12.16 -3.73 6.39
C ALA A 392 11.81 -4.67 7.57
N ALA A 393 10.54 -5.08 7.73
CA ALA A 393 10.20 -6.10 8.73
C ALA A 393 10.74 -7.49 8.34
N GLU A 394 10.82 -7.81 7.05
CA GLU A 394 11.46 -9.05 6.57
C GLU A 394 12.97 -9.00 6.73
N LEU A 395 13.61 -7.84 6.51
CA LEU A 395 15.03 -7.65 6.81
C LEU A 395 15.32 -7.88 8.30
N PHE A 396 14.46 -7.37 9.20
CA PHE A 396 14.58 -7.65 10.62
C PHE A 396 14.45 -9.14 10.94
N ILE A 397 13.54 -9.86 10.29
CA ILE A 397 13.42 -11.32 10.46
C ILE A 397 14.72 -12.01 10.02
N MET A 398 15.30 -11.64 8.87
CA MET A 398 16.56 -12.22 8.37
C MET A 398 17.72 -11.99 9.33
N GLU A 399 17.84 -10.80 9.90
CA GLU A 399 18.84 -10.48 10.92
C GLU A 399 18.59 -11.27 12.21
N ALA A 400 17.34 -11.31 12.68
CA ALA A 400 16.98 -11.92 13.96
C ALA A 400 17.12 -13.45 13.96
N LYS A 401 16.77 -14.13 12.86
CA LYS A 401 16.84 -15.59 12.74
C LYS A 401 18.25 -16.17 12.88
N GLN A 402 19.28 -15.33 12.75
CA GLN A 402 20.67 -15.74 12.97
C GLN A 402 21.00 -15.95 14.45
N SER A 403 20.12 -15.54 15.36
CA SER A 403 20.30 -15.72 16.79
C SER A 403 19.75 -17.04 17.30
N SER A 404 20.51 -17.73 18.15
CA SER A 404 20.07 -18.95 18.82
C SER A 404 18.91 -18.75 19.81
N LYS A 405 18.63 -17.51 20.21
CA LYS A 405 17.50 -17.17 21.09
C LYS A 405 16.19 -16.92 20.35
N VAL A 406 16.24 -16.74 19.02
CA VAL A 406 15.09 -16.29 18.23
C VAL A 406 14.36 -17.47 17.61
N LYS A 407 13.03 -17.45 17.68
CA LYS A 407 12.14 -18.31 16.91
C LYS A 407 11.05 -17.47 16.24
N VAL A 408 10.77 -17.76 14.97
CA VAL A 408 9.73 -17.08 14.20
C VAL A 408 8.45 -17.93 14.20
N TYR A 409 7.34 -17.31 14.58
CA TYR A 409 6.02 -17.92 14.68
C TYR A 409 5.05 -17.27 13.69
N GLY A 410 4.14 -18.06 13.12
CA GLY A 410 3.00 -17.54 12.39
C GLY A 410 2.80 -18.18 11.02
N THR A 411 2.79 -17.36 9.97
CA THR A 411 2.74 -17.80 8.56
C THR A 411 3.88 -17.17 7.79
N ASN A 412 4.15 -17.61 6.57
CA ASN A 412 5.17 -16.95 5.74
C ASN A 412 4.91 -15.43 5.65
N SER A 413 5.98 -14.65 5.60
CA SER A 413 5.92 -13.21 5.31
C SER A 413 5.51 -12.93 3.85
N SER A 414 5.50 -11.66 3.46
CA SER A 414 5.02 -11.22 2.14
C SER A 414 5.96 -11.58 0.98
N GLY A 415 7.27 -11.54 1.20
CA GLY A 415 8.27 -11.69 0.15
C GLY A 415 8.41 -10.40 -0.65
N THR A 416 8.98 -9.36 -0.05
CA THR A 416 9.07 -8.01 -0.63
C THR A 416 10.46 -7.39 -0.37
N ILE A 417 11.51 -8.19 -0.48
CA ILE A 417 12.90 -7.77 -0.18
C ILE A 417 13.91 -8.08 -1.28
N ASP A 418 13.46 -8.55 -2.45
CA ASP A 418 14.36 -8.75 -3.60
C ASP A 418 14.72 -7.41 -4.25
N TYR A 419 13.81 -6.45 -4.22
CA TYR A 419 14.02 -5.08 -4.67
C TYR A 419 13.56 -4.10 -3.60
N LEU A 420 14.38 -3.11 -3.29
CA LEU A 420 14.25 -2.22 -2.14
C LEU A 420 14.39 -0.75 -2.55
N GLU A 421 14.29 0.17 -1.60
CA GLU A 421 14.43 1.63 -1.81
C GLU A 421 13.35 2.18 -2.74
N VAL A 422 12.13 2.30 -2.21
CA VAL A 422 10.94 2.70 -2.99
C VAL A 422 11.02 4.18 -3.39
N VAL A 423 11.33 4.42 -4.65
CA VAL A 423 11.25 5.72 -5.31
C VAL A 423 9.81 6.07 -5.58
N LYS A 424 9.43 7.33 -5.31
CA LYS A 424 8.12 7.88 -5.65
C LYS A 424 8.28 8.97 -6.71
N ALA A 425 7.85 8.66 -7.94
CA ALA A 425 7.90 9.58 -9.07
C ALA A 425 6.51 10.18 -9.37
N ASN A 426 6.48 11.50 -9.57
CA ASN A 426 5.26 12.19 -10.01
C ASN A 426 4.94 11.84 -11.46
N ILE A 427 3.73 11.36 -11.72
CA ILE A 427 3.22 11.08 -13.07
C ILE A 427 2.72 12.41 -13.70
N PRO A 428 2.76 12.63 -15.04
CA PRO A 428 2.43 13.91 -15.68
C PRO A 428 1.09 14.54 -15.29
N CYS A 429 0.04 13.75 -15.08
CA CYS A 429 -1.27 14.23 -14.63
C CYS A 429 -1.25 14.77 -13.17
N GLY A 430 -0.25 14.40 -12.36
CA GLY A 430 -0.10 14.86 -10.98
C GLY A 430 -1.09 14.27 -9.97
N PHE A 431 -2.15 13.58 -10.42
CA PHE A 431 -3.17 12.96 -9.59
C PHE A 431 -2.72 11.64 -8.93
N TYR A 432 -1.69 11.01 -9.52
CA TYR A 432 -1.10 9.77 -9.05
C TYR A 432 0.43 9.88 -9.02
N ASN A 433 1.04 9.00 -8.23
CA ASN A 433 2.48 8.75 -8.28
C ASN A 433 2.75 7.30 -8.67
N LEU A 434 3.86 7.11 -9.38
CA LEU A 434 4.47 5.81 -9.59
C LEU A 434 5.40 5.52 -8.41
N ASN A 435 5.26 4.36 -7.81
CA ASN A 435 6.22 3.83 -6.84
C ASN A 435 6.96 2.66 -7.49
N TYR A 436 8.29 2.61 -7.31
CA TYR A 436 9.12 1.51 -7.78
C TYR A 436 10.44 1.46 -6.99
N PRO A 437 11.03 0.29 -6.78
CA PRO A 437 12.30 0.17 -6.05
C PRO A 437 13.50 0.56 -6.93
N ALA A 438 14.52 1.18 -6.32
CA ALA A 438 15.79 1.53 -6.97
C ALA A 438 16.94 0.57 -6.65
N ALA A 439 16.78 -0.29 -5.65
CA ALA A 439 17.79 -1.25 -5.23
C ALA A 439 17.40 -2.69 -5.57
N ARG A 440 18.41 -3.53 -5.80
CA ARG A 440 18.32 -4.96 -6.05
C ARG A 440 19.19 -5.71 -5.05
N SER A 441 18.60 -6.67 -4.34
CA SER A 441 19.29 -7.52 -3.37
C SER A 441 20.39 -8.34 -4.01
N LEU A 442 21.49 -8.54 -3.28
CA LEU A 442 22.59 -9.42 -3.68
C LEU A 442 22.23 -10.92 -3.62
N ARG A 443 21.08 -11.29 -3.03
CA ARG A 443 20.55 -12.66 -3.06
C ARG A 443 20.11 -13.11 -4.46
N LEU A 444 19.81 -12.17 -5.34
CA LEU A 444 19.30 -12.50 -6.67
C LEU A 444 20.42 -12.79 -7.67
N PRO A 445 20.26 -13.82 -8.53
CA PRO A 445 19.04 -14.60 -8.76
C PRO A 445 18.91 -15.88 -7.91
N ASP A 446 19.91 -16.22 -7.09
CA ASP A 446 20.06 -17.56 -6.50
C ASP A 446 19.02 -17.86 -5.40
N HIS A 447 18.62 -16.84 -4.65
CA HIS A 447 17.72 -16.99 -3.50
C HIS A 447 16.58 -15.97 -3.53
N PRO A 448 15.67 -15.99 -4.53
CA PRO A 448 14.58 -15.02 -4.61
C PRO A 448 13.57 -15.22 -3.48
N MET A 449 12.94 -14.13 -3.04
CA MET A 449 11.89 -14.13 -2.03
C MET A 449 10.59 -13.45 -2.47
N ASP A 450 10.59 -12.72 -3.58
CA ASP A 450 9.40 -12.03 -4.09
C ASP A 450 8.19 -12.98 -4.17
N ASN A 451 7.11 -12.64 -3.46
CA ASN A 451 5.86 -13.40 -3.36
C ASN A 451 5.94 -14.77 -2.64
N ILE A 452 7.11 -15.15 -2.12
CA ILE A 452 7.31 -16.39 -1.35
C ILE A 452 7.33 -16.09 0.15
N GLY A 453 8.13 -15.09 0.54
CA GLY A 453 8.35 -14.67 1.92
C GLY A 453 9.14 -15.67 2.76
N ILE A 454 9.56 -15.22 3.94
CA ILE A 454 10.30 -15.97 4.93
C ILE A 454 9.35 -16.93 5.64
N LYS A 455 9.67 -18.23 5.58
CA LYS A 455 8.92 -19.27 6.31
C LYS A 455 9.16 -19.16 7.82
N PRO A 456 8.11 -19.21 8.65
CA PRO A 456 8.28 -19.25 10.11
C PRO A 456 8.89 -20.58 10.54
N ASP A 457 9.56 -20.57 11.69
CA ASP A 457 10.10 -21.78 12.30
C ASP A 457 8.97 -22.62 12.91
N ILE A 458 7.93 -21.97 13.45
CA ILE A 458 6.72 -22.61 13.98
C ILE A 458 5.48 -22.02 13.29
N LEU A 459 4.71 -22.86 12.61
CA LEU A 459 3.42 -22.46 12.03
C LEU A 459 2.38 -22.29 13.15
N ILE A 460 1.68 -21.15 13.17
CA ILE A 460 0.51 -20.97 14.03
C ILE A 460 -0.72 -21.54 13.31
N PRO A 461 -1.50 -22.44 13.95
CA PRO A 461 -2.72 -22.98 13.34
C PRO A 461 -3.71 -21.90 12.92
N GLN A 462 -4.39 -22.09 11.78
CA GLN A 462 -5.29 -21.09 11.20
C GLN A 462 -6.46 -20.72 12.12
N GLN A 463 -6.90 -21.65 12.96
CA GLN A 463 -7.98 -21.50 13.93
C GLN A 463 -7.55 -20.82 15.24
N THR A 464 -6.26 -20.51 15.41
CA THR A 464 -5.76 -19.84 16.61
C THR A 464 -6.28 -18.40 16.66
N GLY A 465 -7.12 -18.09 17.65
CA GLY A 465 -7.66 -16.75 17.87
C GLY A 465 -6.62 -15.77 18.41
N ASP A 466 -5.94 -16.15 19.49
CA ASP A 466 -4.90 -15.32 20.11
C ASP A 466 -3.50 -15.89 19.84
N TRP A 467 -2.78 -15.25 18.92
CA TRP A 467 -1.43 -15.65 18.55
C TRP A 467 -0.41 -15.30 19.63
N ILE A 468 -0.63 -14.25 20.41
CA ILE A 468 0.28 -13.84 21.49
C ILE A 468 0.20 -14.88 22.60
N GLU A 469 -1.00 -15.27 23.01
CA GLU A 469 -1.20 -16.31 24.03
C GLU A 469 -0.67 -17.67 23.56
N PHE A 470 -0.89 -18.03 22.30
CA PHE A 470 -0.31 -19.25 21.71
C PHE A 470 1.21 -19.25 21.85
N VAL A 471 1.89 -18.16 21.45
CA VAL A 471 3.35 -18.07 21.49
C VAL A 471 3.89 -18.04 22.92
N LYS A 472 3.20 -17.33 23.81
CA LYS A 472 3.55 -17.24 25.23
C LYS A 472 3.51 -18.60 25.92
N THR A 473 2.55 -19.45 25.59
CA THR A 473 2.35 -20.76 26.22
C THR A 473 2.97 -21.93 25.45
N TYR A 474 3.52 -21.67 24.26
CA TYR A 474 4.13 -22.68 23.41
C TYR A 474 5.35 -23.31 24.09
N LYS A 475 5.38 -24.64 24.10
CA LYS A 475 6.53 -25.43 24.54
C LYS A 475 7.04 -26.23 23.34
N ASP A 476 8.33 -26.09 23.03
CA ASP A 476 8.98 -26.97 22.05
C ASP A 476 8.76 -28.43 22.50
N LYS A 477 8.23 -29.26 21.61
CA LYS A 477 7.97 -30.68 21.88
C LYS A 477 9.23 -31.50 21.85
#